data_AF-A0A2V5KII6-F1
#
_entry.id   AF-A0A2V5KII6-F1
#
_cell.length_a   1.000
_cell.length_b   1.000
_cell.length_c   1.000
_cell.angle_alpha   90.00
_cell.angle_beta   90.00
_cell.angle_gamma   90.00
#
_symmetry.space_group_name_H-M   'P 1'
#
loop_
_entity.id
_entity.type
_entity.pdbx_description
1 polymer ?
#
loop_
_entity_poly.entity_id
_entity_poly.type
_entity_poly.pdbx_seq_one_letter_code
_entity_poly.pdbx_strand_id
1 'polypeptide(L)'
;FGEKTGRWHVEEFDLLSLIRKNFIDVCALYRKALWEQVGGYDEQMPWMGLEDWDFWLRVARHGGTFFHRSEVGFDYRVRADSQIAKTIGFDGRMAREDLNLMEASPRYAKLIDYICETDEEVQRLRGQLRVVEASYSYRLGRALLAPPRLLRKLWRGFSLRRCK
;
A
#
# COMPACT_ATOMS: atom_id res chain seq x y z
N PHE A 1 -12.36 -5.57 -22.44
CA PHE A 1 -12.91 -4.37 -23.11
C PHE A 1 -11.92 -3.24 -22.89
N GLY A 2 -11.46 -2.56 -23.94
CA GLY A 2 -10.40 -1.55 -23.83
C GLY A 2 -8.98 -2.12 -23.84
N GLU A 3 -7.99 -1.27 -23.55
CA GLU A 3 -6.55 -1.57 -23.69
C GLU A 3 -5.98 -2.50 -22.61
N LYS A 4 -6.71 -2.70 -21.50
CA LYS A 4 -6.32 -3.60 -20.40
C LYS A 4 -7.36 -4.71 -20.23
N THR A 5 -6.88 -5.91 -19.94
CA THR A 5 -7.71 -7.06 -19.55
C THR A 5 -7.18 -7.64 -18.23
N GLY A 6 -8.03 -8.38 -17.51
CA GLY A 6 -7.71 -8.96 -16.21
C GLY A 6 -8.46 -8.31 -15.05
N ARG A 7 -8.22 -8.83 -13.84
CA ARG A 7 -8.83 -8.31 -12.61
C ARG A 7 -7.93 -7.25 -11.98
N TRP A 8 -8.54 -6.18 -11.51
CA TRP A 8 -7.89 -5.28 -10.56
C TRP A 8 -7.89 -5.95 -9.20
N HIS A 9 -6.71 -6.04 -8.58
CA HIS A 9 -6.58 -6.53 -7.22
C HIS A 9 -6.46 -5.32 -6.30
N VAL A 10 -7.45 -5.15 -5.42
CA VAL A 10 -7.47 -4.09 -4.40
C VAL A 10 -7.11 -4.73 -3.07
N GLU A 11 -6.21 -4.09 -2.33
CA GLU A 11 -5.77 -4.56 -1.02
C GLU A 11 -6.74 -4.13 0.08
N GLU A 12 -6.69 -4.83 1.22
CA GLU A 12 -7.34 -4.33 2.43
C GLU A 12 -6.78 -2.97 2.81
N PHE A 13 -7.61 -2.14 3.44
CA PHE A 13 -7.19 -0.79 3.78
C PHE A 13 -5.99 -0.80 4.75
N ASP A 14 -4.90 -0.18 4.31
CA ASP A 14 -3.76 0.19 5.12
C ASP A 14 -3.40 1.65 4.83
N LEU A 15 -3.21 2.43 5.90
CA LEU A 15 -2.94 3.85 5.78
C LEU A 15 -1.59 4.10 5.09
N LEU A 16 -0.56 3.29 5.38
CA LEU A 16 0.74 3.46 4.76
C LEU A 16 0.70 3.12 3.27
N SER A 17 -0.04 2.08 2.88
CA SER A 17 -0.34 1.79 1.49
C SER A 17 -1.04 2.96 0.80
N LEU A 18 -2.03 3.59 1.46
CA LEU A 18 -2.79 4.68 0.86
C LEU A 18 -1.90 5.90 0.66
N ILE A 19 -1.04 6.24 1.62
CA ILE A 19 -0.14 7.39 1.47
C ILE A 19 0.92 7.13 0.40
N ARG A 20 1.33 5.88 0.18
CA ARG A 20 2.27 5.53 -0.89
C ARG A 20 1.64 5.54 -2.29
N LYS A 21 0.38 5.14 -2.39
CA LYS A 21 -0.31 4.98 -3.67
C LYS A 21 -1.82 5.06 -3.49
N ASN A 22 -2.49 5.80 -4.37
CA ASN A 22 -3.93 5.68 -4.48
C ASN A 22 -4.33 4.30 -5.03
N PHE A 23 -4.96 3.48 -4.19
CA PHE A 23 -5.48 2.17 -4.56
C PHE A 23 -7.00 2.07 -4.36
N ILE A 24 -7.64 3.12 -3.86
CA ILE A 24 -9.09 3.16 -3.68
C ILE A 24 -9.71 3.54 -5.02
N ASP A 25 -10.63 2.71 -5.49
CA ASP A 25 -11.21 2.85 -6.82
C ASP A 25 -12.15 4.06 -6.94
N VAL A 26 -12.26 4.59 -8.16
CA VAL A 26 -13.14 5.72 -8.52
C VAL A 26 -14.62 5.45 -8.21
N CYS A 27 -15.04 4.18 -8.19
CA CYS A 27 -16.39 3.74 -7.84
C CYS A 27 -16.58 3.45 -6.35
N ALA A 28 -15.67 3.89 -5.47
CA ALA A 28 -15.83 3.74 -4.03
C ALA A 28 -17.11 4.44 -3.53
N LEU A 29 -17.84 3.76 -2.64
CA LEU A 29 -19.05 4.29 -2.02
C LEU A 29 -18.74 4.83 -0.63
N TYR A 30 -19.26 6.01 -0.32
CA TYR A 30 -19.09 6.68 0.96
C TYR A 30 -20.37 7.38 1.39
N ARG A 31 -20.52 7.60 2.69
CA ARG A 31 -21.66 8.34 3.24
C ARG A 31 -21.54 9.81 2.86
N LYS A 32 -22.65 10.43 2.44
CA LYS A 32 -22.68 11.87 2.16
C LYS A 32 -22.19 12.73 3.33
N ALA A 33 -22.57 12.37 4.56
CA ALA A 33 -22.11 13.07 5.76
C ALA A 33 -20.57 13.09 5.91
N LEU A 34 -19.88 12.03 5.47
CA LEU A 34 -18.41 11.99 5.47
C LEU A 34 -17.83 12.98 4.46
N TRP A 35 -18.43 13.06 3.27
CA TRP A 35 -18.05 14.03 2.25
C TRP A 35 -18.25 15.48 2.73
N GLU A 36 -19.40 15.76 3.35
CA GLU A 36 -19.72 17.07 3.94
C GLU A 36 -18.75 17.42 5.08
N GLN A 37 -18.41 16.45 5.95
CA GLN A 37 -17.47 16.64 7.05
C GLN A 37 -16.05 16.97 6.58
N VAL A 38 -15.61 16.34 5.49
CA VAL A 38 -14.25 16.46 4.96
C VAL A 38 -14.12 17.62 3.96
N GLY A 39 -15.25 18.19 3.51
CA GLY A 39 -15.30 19.32 2.58
C GLY A 39 -15.20 18.91 1.10
N GLY A 40 -15.54 17.67 0.78
CA GLY A 40 -15.61 17.18 -0.60
C GLY A 40 -14.28 17.10 -1.35
N TYR A 41 -14.34 16.99 -2.69
CA TYR A 41 -13.14 17.01 -3.55
C TYR A 41 -12.61 18.43 -3.70
N ASP A 42 -11.29 18.58 -3.87
CA ASP A 42 -10.67 19.88 -4.09
C ASP A 42 -10.85 20.29 -5.56
N GLU A 43 -11.80 21.20 -5.83
CA GLU A 43 -12.10 21.68 -7.18
C GLU A 43 -10.96 22.53 -7.79
N GLN A 44 -10.02 22.99 -6.96
CA GLN A 44 -8.88 23.79 -7.37
C GLN A 44 -7.60 22.95 -7.48
N MET A 45 -7.72 21.62 -7.49
CA MET A 45 -6.58 20.71 -7.60
C MET A 45 -5.77 21.02 -8.87
N PRO A 46 -4.50 21.44 -8.75
CA PRO A 46 -3.69 21.82 -9.90
C PRO A 46 -3.20 20.59 -10.71
N TRP A 47 -3.36 19.38 -10.16
CA TRP A 47 -2.95 18.12 -10.77
C TRP A 47 -4.17 17.24 -11.07
N MET A 48 -4.47 17.06 -12.36
CA MET A 48 -5.62 16.27 -12.77
C MET A 48 -5.46 14.79 -12.39
N GLY A 49 -6.49 14.22 -11.77
CA GLY A 49 -6.57 12.79 -11.46
C GLY A 49 -6.00 12.40 -10.09
N LEU A 50 -5.71 13.37 -9.22
CA LEU A 50 -5.29 13.14 -7.82
C LEU A 50 -6.33 13.63 -6.80
N GLU A 51 -7.48 14.11 -7.26
CA GLU A 51 -8.54 14.68 -6.42
C GLU A 51 -9.13 13.64 -5.46
N ASP A 52 -9.30 12.42 -5.97
CA ASP A 52 -9.77 11.27 -5.20
C ASP A 52 -8.77 10.86 -4.12
N TRP A 53 -7.49 10.86 -4.45
CA TRP A 53 -6.44 10.51 -3.51
C TRP A 53 -6.35 11.50 -2.34
N ASP A 54 -6.34 12.80 -2.61
CA ASP A 54 -6.38 13.83 -1.56
C ASP A 54 -7.63 13.67 -0.68
N PHE A 55 -8.78 13.38 -1.28
CA PHE A 55 -10.01 13.14 -0.53
C PHE A 55 -9.86 11.96 0.43
N TRP A 56 -9.34 10.82 -0.01
CA TRP A 56 -9.16 9.65 0.85
C TRP A 56 -8.15 9.89 1.98
N LEU A 57 -7.08 10.64 1.71
CA LEU A 57 -6.12 11.02 2.75
C LEU A 57 -6.77 11.93 3.81
N ARG A 58 -7.60 12.89 3.41
CA ARG A 58 -8.34 13.72 4.37
C ARG A 58 -9.34 12.88 5.16
N VAL A 59 -10.09 11.99 4.50
CA VAL A 59 -10.99 11.05 5.18
C VAL A 59 -10.24 10.24 6.25
N ALA A 60 -9.08 9.68 5.91
CA ALA A 60 -8.27 8.93 6.85
C ALA A 60 -7.78 9.80 8.02
N ARG A 61 -7.33 11.03 7.73
CA ARG A 61 -6.93 12.01 8.76
C ARG A 61 -8.07 12.38 9.71
N HIS A 62 -9.31 12.36 9.24
CA HIS A 62 -10.52 12.61 10.03
C HIS A 62 -11.06 11.37 10.76
N GLY A 63 -10.32 10.25 10.77
CA GLY A 63 -10.72 9.02 11.45
C GLY A 63 -11.76 8.20 10.68
N GLY A 64 -11.87 8.40 9.37
CA GLY A 64 -12.73 7.61 8.50
C GLY A 64 -12.37 6.12 8.57
N THR A 65 -13.40 5.27 8.58
CA THR A 65 -13.23 3.81 8.52
C THR A 65 -13.43 3.35 7.08
N PHE A 66 -12.52 2.51 6.61
CA PHE A 66 -12.53 1.96 5.26
C PHE A 66 -12.86 0.47 5.32
N PHE A 67 -13.59 -0.01 4.32
CA PHE A 67 -13.95 -1.40 4.20
C PHE A 67 -13.83 -1.82 2.74
N HIS A 68 -12.99 -2.81 2.47
CA HIS A 68 -12.84 -3.40 1.15
C HIS A 68 -13.86 -4.52 0.98
N ARG A 69 -14.65 -4.46 -0.10
CA ARG A 69 -15.57 -5.53 -0.47
C ARG A 69 -14.89 -6.43 -1.50
N SER A 70 -14.62 -7.68 -1.13
CA SER A 70 -13.90 -8.66 -1.95
C SER A 70 -14.71 -9.25 -3.12
N GLU A 71 -15.83 -8.62 -3.48
CA GLU A 71 -16.70 -9.02 -4.59
C GLU A 71 -16.49 -8.08 -5.78
N VAL A 72 -16.60 -8.61 -7.00
CA VAL A 72 -16.53 -7.79 -8.22
C VAL A 72 -17.81 -6.97 -8.34
N GLY A 73 -17.71 -5.65 -8.20
CA GLY A 73 -18.85 -4.74 -8.25
C GLY A 73 -19.16 -4.14 -9.63
N PHE A 74 -18.17 -4.07 -10.52
CA PHE A 74 -18.31 -3.43 -11.84
C PHE A 74 -17.18 -3.84 -12.78
N ASP A 75 -17.41 -3.62 -14.08
CA ASP A 75 -16.39 -3.72 -15.13
C ASP A 75 -15.85 -2.33 -15.49
N TYR A 76 -14.53 -2.19 -15.54
CA TYR A 76 -13.86 -0.94 -15.91
C TYR A 76 -13.23 -1.00 -17.30
N ARG A 77 -13.51 0.00 -18.15
CA ARG A 77 -12.94 0.10 -19.50
C ARG A 77 -11.79 1.10 -19.53
N VAL A 78 -10.59 0.64 -19.87
CA VAL A 78 -9.42 1.50 -20.09
C VAL A 78 -9.34 1.90 -21.57
N ARG A 79 -9.22 3.20 -21.86
CA ARG A 79 -8.95 3.72 -23.21
C ARG A 79 -7.49 4.12 -23.35
N ALA A 80 -6.93 4.07 -24.55
CA ALA A 80 -5.55 4.50 -24.81
C ALA A 80 -5.26 5.96 -24.41
N ASP A 81 -6.27 6.83 -24.49
CA ASP A 81 -6.18 8.26 -24.15
C ASP A 81 -6.65 8.59 -22.72
N SER A 82 -6.99 7.58 -21.91
CA SER A 82 -7.51 7.76 -20.55
C SER A 82 -6.44 8.25 -19.57
N GLN A 83 -6.88 8.90 -18.49
CA GLN A 83 -5.98 9.40 -17.45
C GLN A 83 -5.16 8.26 -16.82
N ILE A 84 -5.78 7.11 -16.54
CA ILE A 84 -5.08 5.95 -15.97
C ILE A 84 -3.98 5.40 -16.88
N ALA A 85 -4.15 5.48 -18.21
CA ALA A 85 -3.14 5.07 -19.18
C ALA A 85 -1.95 6.05 -19.22
N LYS A 86 -2.18 7.32 -18.89
CA LYS A 86 -1.17 8.39 -18.88
C LYS A 86 -0.38 8.48 -17.57
N THR A 87 -1.05 8.26 -16.43
CA THR A 87 -0.48 8.48 -15.09
C THR A 87 0.17 7.23 -14.50
N ILE A 88 -0.52 6.08 -14.49
CA ILE A 88 -0.12 4.94 -13.65
C ILE A 88 0.72 3.89 -14.42
N GLY A 89 0.71 3.94 -15.75
CA GLY A 89 1.19 2.82 -16.57
C GLY A 89 0.39 1.54 -16.33
N PHE A 90 0.51 0.54 -17.22
CA PHE A 90 -0.24 -0.71 -17.04
C PHE A 90 0.26 -1.56 -15.86
N ASP A 91 1.47 -1.28 -15.35
CA ASP A 91 2.16 -1.98 -14.26
C ASP A 91 1.81 -1.47 -12.86
N GLY A 92 0.99 -0.41 -12.74
CA GLY A 92 0.45 0.00 -11.45
C GLY A 92 1.47 0.70 -10.55
N ARG A 93 2.63 1.09 -11.08
CA ARG A 93 3.59 1.90 -10.34
C ARG A 93 3.33 3.36 -10.65
N MET A 94 2.99 4.12 -9.63
CA MET A 94 3.05 5.58 -9.69
C MET A 94 4.45 5.96 -10.16
N ALA A 95 4.55 6.79 -11.19
CA ALA A 95 5.85 7.35 -11.55
C ALA A 95 6.34 8.17 -10.35
N ARG A 96 7.65 8.22 -10.11
CA ARG A 96 8.23 9.08 -9.05
C ARG A 96 7.77 10.53 -9.22
N GLU A 97 7.50 10.91 -10.45
CA GLU A 97 6.90 12.17 -10.86
C GLU A 97 5.51 12.41 -10.21
N ASP A 98 4.64 11.40 -10.10
CA ASP A 98 3.31 11.55 -9.48
C ASP A 98 3.39 11.80 -7.96
N LEU A 99 4.40 11.21 -7.30
CA LEU A 99 4.72 11.51 -5.89
C LEU A 99 5.22 12.95 -5.76
N ASN A 100 6.06 13.42 -6.69
CA ASN A 100 6.51 14.82 -6.72
C ASN A 100 5.35 15.81 -6.91
N LEU A 101 4.29 15.43 -7.64
CA LEU A 101 3.08 16.25 -7.77
C LEU A 101 2.34 16.40 -6.44
N MET A 102 2.36 15.35 -5.61
CA MET A 102 1.77 15.38 -4.28
C MET A 102 2.67 16.09 -3.24
N GLU A 103 4.00 15.98 -3.37
CA GLU A 103 5.00 16.76 -2.61
C GLU A 103 4.81 18.27 -2.81
N ALA A 104 4.41 18.68 -4.02
CA ALA A 104 4.12 20.08 -4.32
C ALA A 104 2.87 20.62 -3.58
N SER A 105 2.02 19.74 -3.01
CA SER A 105 0.97 20.16 -2.08
C SER A 105 1.57 20.44 -0.70
N PRO A 106 1.53 21.70 -0.20
CA PRO A 106 2.02 22.03 1.14
C PRO A 106 1.29 21.24 2.25
N ARG A 107 0.12 20.69 1.93
CA ARG A 107 -0.75 19.93 2.82
C ARG A 107 -0.11 18.59 3.25
N TYR A 108 0.70 17.96 2.38
CA TYR A 108 1.30 16.64 2.62
C TYR A 108 2.81 16.56 2.43
N ALA A 109 3.48 17.62 1.95
CA ALA A 109 4.93 17.66 1.72
C ALA A 109 5.74 16.98 2.86
N LYS A 110 5.55 17.42 4.11
CA LYS A 110 6.24 16.84 5.28
C LYS A 110 5.96 15.35 5.51
N LEU A 111 4.74 14.90 5.21
CA LEU A 111 4.36 13.49 5.39
C LEU A 111 5.00 12.63 4.31
N ILE A 112 5.06 13.14 3.08
CA ILE A 112 5.68 12.45 1.95
C ILE A 112 7.19 12.38 2.15
N ASP A 113 7.83 13.49 2.52
CA ASP A 113 9.27 13.54 2.87
C ASP A 113 9.60 12.46 3.90
N TYR A 114 8.84 12.41 5.00
CA TYR A 114 9.03 11.42 6.06
C TYR A 114 8.88 9.98 5.56
N ILE A 115 7.91 9.71 4.68
CA ILE A 115 7.68 8.37 4.14
C ILE A 115 8.78 7.97 3.15
N CYS A 116 9.21 8.89 2.30
CA CYS A 116 10.32 8.68 1.38
C CYS A 116 11.61 8.36 2.16
N GLU A 117 11.94 9.17 3.17
CA GLU A 117 13.08 8.93 4.07
C GLU A 117 12.97 7.56 4.77
N THR A 118 11.80 7.26 5.32
CA THR A 118 11.57 5.98 6.02
C THR A 118 11.68 4.79 5.07
N ASP A 119 11.17 4.90 3.82
CA ASP A 119 11.28 3.83 2.85
C ASP A 119 12.74 3.59 2.45
N GLU A 120 13.51 4.65 2.21
CA GLU A 120 14.95 4.55 1.91
C GLU A 120 15.71 3.86 3.05
N GLU A 121 15.41 4.20 4.31
CA GLU A 121 15.98 3.53 5.47
C GLU A 121 15.59 2.05 5.52
N VAL A 122 14.32 1.71 5.29
CA VAL A 122 13.83 0.33 5.26
C VAL A 122 14.52 -0.48 4.15
N GLN A 123 14.67 0.09 2.95
CA GLN A 123 15.38 -0.59 1.86
C GLN A 123 16.85 -0.81 2.19
N ARG A 124 17.49 0.18 2.84
CA ARG A 124 18.88 0.07 3.31
C ARG A 124 19.05 -1.06 4.33
N LEU A 125 18.19 -1.11 5.34
CA LEU A 125 18.21 -2.15 6.38
C LEU A 125 17.95 -3.54 5.78
N ARG A 126 16.98 -3.66 4.87
CA ARG A 126 16.74 -4.92 4.12
C ARG A 126 17.94 -5.32 3.27
N GLY A 127 18.64 -4.36 2.69
CA GLY A 127 19.91 -4.58 1.99
C GLY A 127 20.98 -5.17 2.91
N GLN A 128 21.20 -4.55 4.07
CA GLN A 128 22.16 -5.03 5.07
C GLN A 128 21.80 -6.42 5.60
N LEU A 129 20.52 -6.66 5.89
CA LEU A 129 20.05 -7.97 6.34
C LEU A 129 20.34 -9.05 5.30
N ARG A 130 20.08 -8.79 4.01
CA ARG A 130 20.41 -9.73 2.92
C ARG A 130 21.90 -10.06 2.87
N VAL A 131 22.78 -9.09 3.09
CA VAL A 131 24.24 -9.31 3.14
C VAL A 131 24.60 -10.20 4.34
N VAL A 132 24.03 -9.93 5.51
CA VAL A 132 24.24 -10.76 6.71
C VAL A 132 23.72 -12.18 6.50
N GLU A 133 22.53 -12.34 5.93
CA GLU A 133 21.92 -13.64 5.65
C GLU A 133 22.71 -14.46 4.62
N ALA A 134 23.37 -13.80 3.67
CA ALA A 134 24.24 -14.42 2.69
C ALA A 134 25.60 -14.86 3.27
N SER A 135 25.99 -14.32 4.44
CA SER A 135 27.28 -14.64 5.06
C SER A 135 27.41 -16.12 5.45
N TYR A 136 28.63 -16.64 5.37
CA TYR A 136 28.92 -18.03 5.72
C TYR A 136 28.55 -18.36 7.17
N SER A 137 28.88 -17.46 8.11
CA SER A 137 28.61 -17.62 9.55
C SER A 137 27.11 -17.71 9.85
N TYR A 138 26.28 -16.84 9.24
CA TYR A 138 24.83 -16.89 9.42
C TYR A 138 24.22 -18.19 8.86
N ARG A 139 24.63 -18.59 7.64
CA ARG A 139 24.15 -19.81 7.00
C ARG A 139 24.52 -21.06 7.78
N LEU A 140 25.77 -21.15 8.24
CA LEU A 140 26.25 -22.26 9.05
C LEU A 140 25.52 -22.29 10.40
N GLY A 141 25.41 -21.16 11.10
CA GLY A 141 24.68 -21.05 12.37
C GLY A 141 23.21 -21.46 12.23
N ARG A 142 22.55 -21.06 11.14
CA ARG A 142 21.17 -21.45 10.84
C ARG A 142 21.04 -22.97 10.65
N ALA A 143 21.99 -23.61 9.97
CA ALA A 143 22.02 -25.06 9.77
C ALA A 143 22.29 -25.81 11.08
N LEU A 144 23.29 -25.38 11.86
CA LEU A 144 23.65 -25.97 13.16
C LEU A 144 22.50 -25.92 14.17
N LEU A 145 21.74 -24.82 14.18
CA LEU A 145 20.62 -24.63 15.10
C LEU A 145 19.31 -25.24 14.59
N ALA A 146 19.24 -25.78 13.36
CA ALA A 146 18.00 -26.34 12.81
C ALA A 146 17.50 -27.59 13.58
N PRO A 147 18.34 -28.59 13.91
CA PRO A 147 17.88 -29.77 14.66
C PRO A 147 17.37 -29.44 16.08
N PRO A 148 18.07 -28.63 16.91
CA PRO A 148 17.55 -28.22 18.21
C PRO A 148 16.24 -27.44 18.13
N ARG A 149 16.05 -26.61 17.09
CA ARG A 149 14.80 -25.86 16.87
C ARG A 149 13.63 -26.79 16.55
N LEU A 150 13.85 -27.83 15.75
CA LEU A 150 12.84 -28.83 15.43
C LEU A 150 12.43 -29.62 16.68
N LEU A 151 13.41 -30.09 17.46
CA LEU A 151 13.17 -30.80 18.72
C LEU A 151 12.37 -29.94 19.71
N ARG A 152 12.72 -28.66 19.85
CA ARG A 152 11.97 -27.72 20.70
C ARG A 152 10.53 -27.52 20.22
N LYS A 153 10.30 -27.46 18.90
CA LYS A 153 8.96 -27.34 18.31
C LYS A 153 8.11 -28.58 18.56
N LEU A 154 8.69 -29.77 18.37
CA LEU A 154 8.03 -31.05 18.65
C LEU A 154 7.72 -31.20 20.15
N TRP A 155 8.65 -30.84 21.03
CA TRP A 155 8.44 -30.90 22.48
C TRP A 155 7.34 -29.95 22.96
N ARG A 156 7.26 -28.72 22.43
CA ARG A 156 6.14 -27.81 22.69
C ARG A 156 4.81 -28.36 22.18
N GLY A 157 4.79 -28.95 20.99
CA GLY A 157 3.59 -29.60 20.44
C GLY A 157 3.13 -30.82 21.24
N PHE A 158 4.07 -31.54 21.88
CA PHE A 158 3.80 -32.68 22.74
C PHE A 158 3.34 -32.24 24.15
N SER A 159 3.95 -31.18 24.70
CA SER A 159 3.56 -30.57 25.98
C SER A 159 2.14 -29.99 25.95
N LEU A 160 1.73 -29.37 24.83
CA LEU A 160 0.37 -28.83 24.67
C LEU A 160 -0.69 -29.91 24.51
N ARG A 161 -0.33 -31.14 24.09
CA ARG A 161 -1.26 -32.29 24.00
C ARG A 161 -1.43 -33.05 25.31
N ARG A 162 -0.57 -32.83 26.30
CA ARG A 162 -0.67 -33.43 27.65
C ARG A 162 -1.47 -32.60 28.66
N CYS A 163 -1.88 -31.38 28.29
CA CYS A 163 -2.88 -30.60 29.03
C CYS A 163 -4.26 -30.70 28.34
N LYS A 164 -4.83 -31.89 28.30
CA LYS A 164 -6.27 -32.16 28.14
C LYS A 164 -6.59 -33.45 28.86
#